data_AF-A0A162C2T5-F1
#
_entry.id   AF-A0A162C2T5-F1
#
_cell.length_a   1.000
_cell.length_b   1.000
_cell.length_c   1.000
_cell.angle_alpha   90.00
_cell.angle_beta   90.00
_cell.angle_gamma   90.00
#
_symmetry.space_group_name_H-M   'P 1'
#
loop_
_entity.id
_entity.type
_entity.pdbx_description
1 polymer ?
#
loop_
_entity_poly.entity_id
_entity_poly.type
_entity_poly.pdbx_seq_one_letter_code
_entity_poly.pdbx_strand_id
1 'polypeptide(L)'
;MPLDTMIKSITAAALAIAALAGPAHAEIVAAWCVLSWTDGSKPAKKGVCDFTQTSGDVQVWMGDYEFYFRANDQGVGYQRQNNQGHILFKRGDYVLKVVQG
;
A
#
# COMPACT_ATOMS: atom_id res chain seq x y z
N MET A 1 -51.01 -20.52 -41.93
CA MET A 1 -49.78 -21.34 -41.91
C MET A 1 -48.85 -20.78 -42.98
N PRO A 2 -47.53 -20.70 -42.80
CA PRO A 2 -46.68 -21.17 -41.68
C PRO A 2 -46.12 -19.97 -40.87
N LEU A 3 -45.71 -19.99 -39.59
CA LEU A 3 -45.10 -20.97 -38.68
C LEU A 3 -43.86 -21.68 -39.21
N ASP A 4 -42.74 -20.96 -39.20
CA ASP A 4 -41.40 -21.57 -39.21
C ASP A 4 -40.52 -20.93 -38.14
N THR A 5 -40.51 -21.61 -37.00
CA THR A 5 -39.52 -21.50 -35.92
C THR A 5 -38.18 -22.06 -36.42
N MET A 6 -37.15 -21.22 -36.51
CA MET A 6 -35.73 -21.63 -36.49
C MET A 6 -34.95 -20.51 -35.78
N ILE A 7 -34.64 -20.64 -34.49
CA ILE A 7 -33.48 -21.34 -33.90
C ILE A 7 -32.14 -20.79 -34.45
N LYS A 8 -31.31 -20.33 -33.49
CA LYS A 8 -29.91 -19.86 -33.57
C LYS A 8 -29.83 -18.32 -33.65
N SER A 9 -29.30 -17.61 -32.66
CA SER A 9 -28.08 -17.89 -31.90
C SER A 9 -28.11 -17.14 -30.57
N ILE A 10 -27.97 -17.86 -29.44
CA ILE A 10 -27.51 -17.24 -28.20
C ILE A 10 -26.00 -17.11 -28.37
N THR A 11 -25.53 -15.92 -28.74
CA THR A 11 -24.10 -15.61 -28.78
C THR A 11 -23.60 -15.60 -27.34
N ALA A 12 -23.10 -16.75 -26.87
CA ALA A 12 -22.40 -16.85 -25.61
C ALA A 12 -21.12 -16.03 -25.69
N ALA A 13 -21.17 -14.78 -25.25
CA ALA A 13 -19.98 -13.98 -25.00
C ALA A 13 -19.26 -14.62 -23.79
N ALA A 14 -18.29 -15.48 -24.07
CA ALA A 14 -17.40 -16.02 -23.07
C ALA A 14 -16.61 -14.86 -22.44
N LEU A 15 -17.02 -14.45 -21.24
CA LEU A 15 -16.33 -13.45 -20.44
C LEU A 15 -15.06 -14.10 -19.84
N ALA A 16 -14.03 -14.30 -20.65
CA ALA A 16 -12.72 -14.72 -20.19
C ALA A 16 -11.97 -13.50 -19.64
N ILE A 17 -12.37 -13.04 -18.45
CA ILE A 17 -11.52 -12.15 -17.66
C ILE A 17 -10.46 -13.05 -17.03
N ALA A 18 -9.40 -13.33 -17.79
CA ALA A 18 -8.17 -13.83 -17.23
C ALA A 18 -7.62 -12.72 -16.32
N ALA A 19 -8.04 -12.72 -15.06
CA ALA A 19 -7.40 -11.96 -14.01
C ALA A 19 -5.99 -12.51 -13.83
N LEU A 20 -5.08 -12.11 -14.72
CA LEU A 20 -3.64 -12.15 -14.50
C LEU A 20 -3.31 -11.06 -13.47
N ALA A 21 -3.92 -11.13 -12.29
CA ALA A 21 -3.34 -10.55 -11.11
C ALA A 21 -2.15 -11.46 -10.77
N GLY A 22 -1.02 -11.22 -11.42
CA GLY A 22 0.24 -11.74 -10.94
C GLY A 22 0.34 -11.39 -9.45
N PRO A 23 0.94 -12.26 -8.61
CA PRO A 23 1.16 -11.90 -7.22
C PRO A 23 1.92 -10.58 -7.23
N ALA A 24 1.31 -9.53 -6.68
CA ALA A 24 2.00 -8.28 -6.42
C ALA A 24 3.06 -8.60 -5.37
N HIS A 25 4.21 -9.11 -5.82
CA HIS A 25 5.38 -9.24 -5.00
C HIS A 25 5.66 -7.83 -4.50
N ALA A 26 5.56 -7.68 -3.19
CA ALA A 26 5.81 -6.44 -2.51
C ALA A 26 7.22 -5.98 -2.86
N GLU A 27 7.32 -4.97 -3.71
CA GLU A 27 8.61 -4.41 -4.09
C GLU A 27 9.20 -3.74 -2.87
N ILE A 28 10.38 -4.20 -2.44
CA ILE A 28 11.17 -3.50 -1.43
C ILE A 28 11.85 -2.34 -2.17
N VAL A 29 11.45 -1.12 -1.83
CA VAL A 29 11.97 0.11 -2.40
C VAL A 29 12.87 0.78 -1.38
N ALA A 30 14.14 0.99 -1.74
CA ALA A 30 15.03 1.84 -0.97
C ALA A 30 14.52 3.29 -1.01
N ALA A 31 14.30 3.88 0.17
CA ALA A 31 13.73 5.21 0.34
C ALA A 31 14.55 6.03 1.34
N TRP A 32 14.23 7.33 1.44
CA TRP A 32 14.79 8.18 2.50
C TRP A 32 13.73 8.43 3.58
N CYS A 33 14.03 8.08 4.82
CA CYS A 33 13.12 8.20 5.94
C CYS A 33 13.51 9.30 6.93
N VAL A 34 12.49 9.84 7.60
CA VAL A 34 12.63 10.73 8.76
C VAL A 34 11.70 10.27 9.87
N LEU A 35 12.25 9.87 11.01
CA LEU A 35 11.52 9.53 12.23
C LEU A 35 11.60 10.70 13.21
N SER A 36 10.45 11.16 13.69
CA SER A 36 10.34 12.26 14.67
C SER A 36 9.41 11.86 15.82
N TRP A 37 9.75 12.28 17.04
CA TRP A 37 8.98 12.01 18.25
C TRP A 37 8.05 13.20 18.52
N THR A 38 6.78 12.95 18.79
CA THR A 38 5.77 14.01 18.93
C THR A 38 5.97 14.85 20.19
N ASP A 39 6.59 14.27 21.22
CA ASP A 39 6.90 14.93 22.49
C ASP A 39 8.26 15.67 22.48
N GLY A 40 9.03 15.56 21.40
CA GLY A 40 10.37 16.13 21.32
C GLY A 40 11.40 15.48 22.26
N SER A 41 11.11 14.31 22.83
CA SER A 41 12.01 13.62 23.78
C SER A 41 13.34 13.20 23.16
N LYS A 42 13.40 13.04 21.83
CA LYS A 42 14.57 12.59 21.10
C LYS A 42 14.77 13.40 19.82
N PRO A 43 16.03 13.65 19.40
CA PRO A 43 16.32 14.26 18.11
C PRO A 43 15.79 13.40 16.95
N ALA A 44 15.27 14.05 15.91
CA ALA A 44 14.81 13.40 14.67
C ALA A 44 15.90 12.49 14.06
N LYS A 45 15.55 11.26 13.68
CA LYS A 45 16.44 10.35 12.96
C LYS A 45 16.15 10.42 11.47
N LYS A 46 17.20 10.42 10.65
CA LYS A 46 17.14 10.55 9.19
C LYS A 46 18.10 9.56 8.56
N GLY A 47 17.74 8.99 7.42
CA GLY A 47 18.60 8.03 6.73
C GLY A 47 17.86 7.20 5.69
N VAL A 48 18.61 6.35 5.02
CA VAL A 48 18.06 5.34 4.11
C VAL A 48 17.20 4.36 4.90
N CYS A 49 16.12 3.90 4.27
CA CYS A 49 15.23 2.89 4.81
C CYS A 49 14.74 1.98 3.70
N ASP A 50 14.35 0.77 4.07
CA ASP A 50 13.66 -0.16 3.18
C ASP A 50 12.16 0.02 3.40
N PHE A 51 11.43 0.30 2.33
CA PHE A 51 9.97 0.45 2.34
C PHE A 51 9.35 -0.65 1.50
N THR A 52 8.38 -1.36 2.06
CA THR A 52 7.63 -2.39 1.33
C THR A 52 6.15 -2.22 1.58
N GLN A 53 5.34 -2.39 0.52
CA GLN A 53 3.90 -2.35 0.62
C GLN A 53 3.27 -3.57 -0.07
N THR A 54 2.44 -4.31 0.65
CA THR A 54 1.71 -5.49 0.16
C THR A 54 0.26 -5.41 0.57
N SER A 55 -0.68 -5.42 -0.38
CA SER A 55 -2.12 -5.45 -0.07
C SER A 55 -2.58 -4.40 0.96
N GLY A 56 -1.91 -3.24 0.99
CA GLY A 56 -2.16 -2.14 1.92
C GLY A 56 -1.35 -2.17 3.23
N ASP A 57 -0.79 -3.32 3.61
CA ASP A 57 0.16 -3.42 4.71
C ASP A 57 1.50 -2.78 4.32
N VAL A 58 2.10 -2.04 5.24
CA VAL A 58 3.39 -1.37 5.04
C VAL A 58 4.38 -1.83 6.10
N GLN A 59 5.58 -2.20 5.66
CA GLN A 59 6.75 -2.40 6.52
C GLN A 59 7.82 -1.39 6.15
N VAL A 60 8.47 -0.82 7.18
CA VAL A 60 9.60 0.08 7.01
C VAL A 60 10.71 -0.30 7.98
N TRP A 61 11.92 -0.50 7.47
CA TRP A 61 13.12 -0.72 8.27
C TRP A 61 14.07 0.47 8.12
N MET A 62 14.51 1.04 9.24
CA MET A 62 15.37 2.21 9.30
C MET A 62 16.42 2.04 10.39
N GLY A 63 17.58 1.48 10.05
CA GLY A 63 18.60 1.11 11.04
C GLY A 63 18.03 0.12 12.06
N ASP A 64 18.07 0.47 13.35
CA ASP A 64 17.54 -0.35 14.45
C ASP A 64 16.02 -0.25 14.65
N TYR A 65 15.31 0.49 13.79
CA TYR A 65 13.87 0.68 13.91
C TYR A 65 13.12 -0.13 12.84
N GLU A 66 12.13 -0.88 13.29
CA GLU A 66 11.19 -1.59 12.44
C GLU A 66 9.78 -1.07 12.71
N PHE A 67 9.06 -0.73 11.63
CA PHE A 67 7.71 -0.23 11.69
C PHE A 67 6.79 -1.11 10.86
N TYR A 68 5.71 -1.58 11.49
CA TYR A 68 4.65 -2.29 10.79
C TYR A 68 3.33 -1.55 10.89
N PHE A 69 2.74 -1.22 9.74
CA PHE A 69 1.46 -0.56 9.60
C PHE A 69 0.50 -1.49 8.86
N ARG A 70 -0.35 -2.20 9.60
CA ARG A 70 -1.39 -3.06 9.02
C ARG A 70 -2.45 -2.21 8.35
N ALA A 71 -2.98 -2.64 7.22
CA ALA A 71 -4.05 -1.93 6.52
C ALA A 71 -5.26 -1.70 7.44
N ASN A 72 -5.65 -2.73 8.21
CA ASN A 72 -6.81 -2.69 9.10
C ASN A 72 -6.66 -1.75 10.31
N ASP A 73 -5.44 -1.29 10.62
CA ASP A 73 -5.19 -0.37 11.73
C ASP A 73 -5.26 1.11 11.29
N GLN A 74 -5.43 1.38 9.99
CA GLN A 74 -5.51 2.75 9.48
C GLN A 74 -6.78 3.43 10.01
N GLY A 75 -6.62 4.65 10.53
CA GLY A 75 -7.72 5.43 11.09
C GLY A 75 -7.94 5.18 12.59
N VAL A 76 -7.44 4.08 13.14
CA VAL A 76 -7.57 3.70 14.55
C VAL A 76 -6.23 3.67 15.28
N GLY A 77 -5.28 2.86 14.80
CA GLY A 77 -3.96 2.67 15.41
C GLY A 77 -2.88 3.58 14.80
N TYR A 78 -3.12 4.11 13.61
CA TYR A 78 -2.25 5.11 12.98
C TYR A 78 -3.01 5.89 11.90
N GLN A 79 -2.44 7.01 11.49
CA GLN A 79 -2.91 7.79 10.34
C GLN A 79 -1.88 7.73 9.21
N ARG A 80 -2.36 7.55 7.98
CA ARG A 80 -1.56 7.62 6.76
C ARG A 80 -1.93 8.86 5.96
N GLN A 81 -0.95 9.63 5.52
CA GLN A 81 -1.13 10.74 4.59
C GLN A 81 -0.18 10.57 3.41
N ASN A 82 -0.73 10.38 2.21
CA ASN A 82 0.06 10.32 0.98
C ASN A 82 0.11 11.73 0.38
N ASN A 83 1.32 12.23 0.16
CA ASN A 83 1.59 13.53 -0.45
C ASN A 83 2.45 13.33 -1.69
N GLN A 84 2.58 14.37 -2.52
CA GLN A 84 3.53 14.33 -3.62
C GLN A 84 4.97 14.14 -3.07
N GLY A 85 5.63 13.07 -3.50
CA GLY A 85 7.01 12.74 -3.15
C GLY A 85 7.22 12.18 -1.73
N HIS A 86 6.17 12.00 -0.91
CA HIS A 86 6.35 11.35 0.39
C HIS A 86 5.05 10.81 1.01
N ILE A 87 5.19 9.87 1.94
CA ILE A 87 4.13 9.33 2.78
C ILE A 87 4.43 9.67 4.24
N LEU A 88 3.42 10.05 5.01
CA LEU A 88 3.50 10.20 6.46
C LEU A 88 2.70 9.11 7.16
N PHE A 89 3.30 8.46 8.14
CA PHE A 89 2.67 7.57 9.10
C PHE A 89 2.75 8.20 10.49
N LYS A 90 1.60 8.48 11.09
CA LYS A 90 1.51 9.04 12.46
C LYS A 90 0.94 7.99 13.39
N ARG A 91 1.68 7.60 14.43
CA ARG A 91 1.24 6.61 15.41
C ARG A 91 1.70 7.05 16.80
N GLY A 92 0.75 7.25 17.71
CA GLY A 92 1.02 7.56 19.11
C GLY A 92 2.02 8.68 19.28
N ASP A 93 3.23 8.30 19.70
CA ASP A 93 4.35 9.15 20.08
C ASP A 93 5.33 9.49 18.95
N TYR A 94 5.07 9.05 17.71
CA TYR A 94 5.97 9.34 16.58
C TYR A 94 5.27 9.62 15.25
N VAL A 95 6.04 10.26 14.38
CA VAL A 95 5.75 10.46 12.96
C VAL A 95 6.90 9.90 12.13
N LEU A 96 6.60 8.98 11.22
CA LEU A 96 7.51 8.44 10.23
C LEU A 96 7.17 9.02 8.85
N LYS A 97 8.11 9.74 8.26
CA LYS A 97 8.04 10.21 6.87
C LYS A 97 8.88 9.31 5.99
N VAL A 98 8.31 8.82 4.90
CA VAL A 98 9.00 8.07 3.84
C VAL A 98 9.00 8.94 2.58
N VAL A 99 10.18 9.34 2.10
CA VAL A 99 10.34 10.11 0.85
C VAL A 99 10.44 9.12 -0.30
N GLN A 100 9.57 9.28 -1.29
CA GLN A 100 9.58 8.50 -2.51
C GLN A 100 10.51 9.20 -3.50
N GLY A 101 11.50 8.45 -4.03
CA GLY A 101 12.43 8.92 -5.06
C GLY A 101 11.83 8.89 -6.46
#